data_AF-A0A2H9U220-F1
#
_entry.id   AF-A0A2H9U220-F1
#
_cell.length_a   1.000
_cell.length_b   1.000
_cell.length_c   1.000
_cell.angle_alpha   90.00
_cell.angle_beta   90.00
_cell.angle_gamma   90.00
#
_symmetry.space_group_name_H-M   'P 1'
#
loop_
_entity.id
_entity.type
_entity.pdbx_description
1 polymer ?
#
loop_
_entity_poly.entity_id
_entity_poly.type
_entity_poly.pdbx_seq_one_letter_code
_entity_poly.pdbx_strand_id
1 'polypeptide(L)'
;VELRHAPFALWITDLSVKDPFFVLPILMGASMWYLQKMSPTTITDPMQQKVMQFMPIIFTFMFLWFPAGLTLYWLVSNVISIAQQTLIYRQLEKKGLHTRN
;
A
#
# COMPACT_ATOMS: atom_id res chain seq x y z
N VAL A 1 14.00 9.08 21.10
CA VAL A 1 14.07 10.56 21.04
C VAL A 1 14.68 11.06 19.71
N GLU A 2 15.21 10.17 18.86
CA GLU A 2 15.97 10.54 17.64
C GLU A 2 15.16 10.76 16.34
N LEU A 3 13.82 10.60 16.38
CA LEU A 3 12.93 10.81 15.22
C LEU A 3 12.12 12.12 15.29
N ARG A 4 12.31 12.92 16.35
CA ARG A 4 11.68 14.24 16.47
C ARG A 4 12.43 15.22 15.57
N HIS A 5 11.71 15.91 14.68
CA HIS A 5 12.28 16.84 13.68
C HIS A 5 13.18 16.21 12.62
N ALA A 6 12.93 14.96 12.19
CA ALA A 6 13.62 14.38 11.04
C ALA A 6 12.88 14.75 9.73
N PRO A 7 13.30 15.78 8.99
CA PRO A 7 12.77 16.05 7.66
C PRO A 7 13.16 14.90 6.72
N PHE A 8 12.19 14.30 6.05
CA PHE A 8 12.46 13.24 5.08
C PHE A 8 12.60 13.84 3.68
N ALA A 9 11.48 14.32 3.12
CA ALA A 9 11.41 14.97 1.81
C ALA A 9 10.04 15.64 1.62
N LEU A 10 9.97 16.61 0.70
CA LEU A 10 8.74 17.31 0.32
C LEU A 10 8.03 17.97 1.52
N TRP A 11 6.77 17.61 1.80
CA TRP A 11 5.97 18.14 2.91
C TRP A 11 6.12 17.35 4.22
N ILE A 12 6.96 16.31 4.23
CA ILE A 12 7.18 15.44 5.41
C ILE A 12 8.28 16.07 6.28
N THR A 13 7.87 16.90 7.23
CA THR A 13 8.77 17.65 8.13
C THR A 13 9.08 16.93 9.44
N ASP A 14 8.26 15.96 9.84
CA ASP A 14 8.46 15.16 11.06
C ASP A 14 7.76 13.79 10.91
N LEU A 15 8.53 12.71 11.06
CA LEU A 15 8.06 11.32 10.91
C LEU A 15 7.35 10.79 12.19
N SER A 16 7.49 11.47 13.32
CA SER A 16 6.91 11.06 14.60
C SER A 16 5.48 11.56 14.83
N VAL A 17 5.03 12.54 14.04
CA VAL A 17 3.68 13.11 14.08
C VAL A 17 2.84 12.63 12.90
N LYS A 18 1.51 12.80 12.96
CA LYS A 18 0.62 12.51 11.84
C LYS A 18 0.91 13.43 10.65
N ASP A 19 0.64 12.97 9.43
CA ASP A 19 0.72 13.81 8.23
C ASP A 19 -0.34 14.93 8.30
N PRO A 20 0.04 16.22 8.35
CA PRO A 20 -0.90 17.33 8.43
C PRO A 20 -1.79 17.46 7.18
N PHE A 21 -1.35 16.93 6.04
CA PHE A 21 -2.09 16.99 4.76
C PHE A 21 -2.78 15.66 4.40
N PHE A 22 -2.60 14.62 5.22
CA PHE A 22 -3.17 13.27 5.01
C PHE A 22 -2.84 12.63 3.64
N VAL A 23 -1.79 13.10 2.97
CA VAL A 23 -1.38 12.56 1.66
C VAL A 23 -0.82 11.15 1.82
N LEU A 24 -0.03 10.90 2.87
CA LEU A 24 0.59 9.59 3.13
C LEU A 24 -0.44 8.47 3.34
N PRO A 25 -1.46 8.62 4.21
CA PRO A 25 -2.49 7.59 4.36
C PRO A 25 -3.26 7.32 3.06
N ILE A 26 -3.57 8.36 2.28
CA ILE A 26 -4.29 8.20 1.01
C ILE A 26 -3.45 7.43 -0.01
N LEU A 27 -2.17 7.79 -0.17
CA LEU A 27 -1.25 7.06 -1.06
C LEU A 27 -1.03 5.62 -0.60
N MET A 28 -0.94 5.41 0.71
CA MET A 28 -0.84 4.08 1.30
C MET A 28 -2.08 3.25 0.98
N GLY A 29 -3.29 3.81 1.15
CA GLY A 29 -4.55 3.18 0.76
C GLY A 29 -4.64 2.83 -0.72
N ALA A 30 -4.24 3.76 -1.60
CA ALA A 30 -4.19 3.53 -3.03
C ALA A 30 -3.21 2.41 -3.40
N SER A 31 -2.03 2.37 -2.77
CA SER A 31 -1.05 1.29 -2.99
C SER A 31 -1.56 -0.07 -2.52
N MET A 32 -2.26 -0.14 -1.38
CA MET A 32 -2.90 -1.36 -0.90
C MET A 32 -3.98 -1.85 -1.86
N TRP A 33 -4.84 -0.96 -2.33
CA TRP A 33 -5.87 -1.29 -3.31
C TRP A 33 -5.26 -1.82 -4.61
N TYR A 34 -4.19 -1.18 -5.10
CA TYR A 34 -3.50 -1.63 -6.30
C TYR A 34 -2.87 -3.02 -6.12
N LEU A 35 -2.18 -3.24 -4.99
CA LEU A 35 -1.57 -4.54 -4.68
C LEU A 35 -2.62 -5.65 -4.55
N GLN A 36 -3.79 -5.34 -3.99
CA GLN A 36 -4.91 -6.28 -3.92
C GLN A 36 -5.43 -6.64 -5.33
N LYS A 37 -5.44 -5.71 -6.28
CA LYS A 37 -5.83 -5.98 -7.67
C LYS A 37 -4.80 -6.80 -8.45
N MET A 38 -3.51 -6.67 -8.11
CA MET A 38 -2.44 -7.47 -8.70
C MET A 38 -2.45 -8.91 -8.17
N SER A 39 -2.83 -9.08 -6.90
CA SER A 39 -2.83 -10.38 -6.24
C SER A 39 -4.00 -11.25 -6.74
N PRO A 40 -3.79 -12.54 -7.05
CA PRO A 40 -4.88 -13.44 -7.42
C PRO A 40 -5.86 -13.59 -6.25
N THR A 41 -7.12 -13.23 -6.46
CA THR A 41 -8.16 -13.45 -5.46
C THR A 41 -8.59 -14.92 -5.50
N THR A 42 -8.08 -15.73 -4.57
CA THR A 42 -8.48 -17.14 -4.42
C THR A 42 -9.79 -17.32 -3.66
N ILE A 43 -10.41 -16.22 -3.21
CA ILE A 43 -11.63 -16.22 -2.42
C ILE A 43 -12.83 -16.46 -3.33
N THR A 44 -13.57 -17.53 -3.10
CA THR A 44 -14.77 -17.91 -3.88
C THR A 44 -16.08 -17.38 -3.27
N ASP A 45 -16.09 -17.07 -1.98
CA ASP A 45 -17.27 -16.54 -1.27
C ASP A 45 -17.47 -15.03 -1.57
N PRO A 46 -18.64 -14.61 -2.10
CA PRO A 46 -18.92 -13.20 -2.43
C PRO A 46 -18.92 -12.25 -1.23
N MET A 47 -19.27 -12.70 -0.04
CA MET A 47 -19.25 -11.89 1.18
C MET A 47 -17.81 -11.57 1.58
N GLN A 48 -16.94 -12.58 1.59
CA GLN A 48 -15.52 -12.40 1.92
C GLN A 48 -14.81 -11.50 0.91
N GLN A 49 -15.12 -11.64 -0.39
CA GLN A 49 -14.59 -10.74 -1.43
C GLN A 49 -14.95 -9.27 -1.16
N LYS A 50 -16.22 -9.00 -0.80
CA LYS A 50 -16.66 -7.64 -0.46
C LYS A 50 -15.90 -7.09 0.73
N VAL A 51 -15.75 -7.88 1.81
CA VAL A 51 -14.98 -7.46 3.00
C VAL A 51 -13.53 -7.11 2.63
N MET A 52 -12.87 -7.95 1.83
CA MET A 52 -11.51 -7.69 1.35
C MET A 52 -11.42 -6.40 0.55
N GLN A 53 -12.41 -6.10 -0.31
CA GLN A 53 -12.43 -4.87 -1.10
C GLN A 53 -12.54 -3.61 -0.24
N PHE A 54 -13.23 -3.68 0.90
CA PHE A 54 -13.33 -2.56 1.85
C PHE A 54 -12.10 -2.45 2.77
N MET A 55 -11.29 -3.50 2.89
CA MET A 55 -10.14 -3.55 3.80
C MET A 55 -9.13 -2.40 3.58
N PRO A 56 -8.70 -2.07 2.34
CA PRO A 56 -7.80 -0.93 2.11
C PRO A 56 -8.40 0.40 2.58
N ILE A 57 -9.71 0.59 2.42
CA ILE A 57 -10.41 1.81 2.82
C ILE A 57 -10.40 1.92 4.35
N ILE A 58 -10.77 0.84 5.04
CA ILE A 58 -10.77 0.78 6.51
C ILE A 58 -9.36 1.08 7.07
N PHE A 59 -8.33 0.45 6.51
CA PHE A 59 -6.94 0.70 6.92
C PHE A 59 -6.51 2.14 6.63
N THR A 60 -6.90 2.72 5.50
CA THR A 60 -6.61 4.13 5.17
C THR A 60 -7.16 5.06 6.23
N PHE A 61 -8.44 4.91 6.60
CA PHE A 61 -9.07 5.75 7.63
C PHE A 61 -8.44 5.56 9.00
N MET A 62 -8.07 4.33 9.36
CA MET A 62 -7.39 4.04 10.61
C MET A 62 -6.03 4.74 10.68
N PHE A 63 -5.25 4.70 9.59
CA PHE A 63 -3.91 5.30 9.52
C PHE A 63 -3.89 6.84 9.50
N LEU A 64 -5.04 7.51 9.33
CA LEU A 64 -5.14 8.98 9.47
C LEU A 64 -4.70 9.47 10.86
N TRP A 65 -4.78 8.61 11.88
CA TRP A 65 -4.45 8.93 13.26
C TRP A 65 -3.07 8.40 13.70
N PHE A 66 -2.37 7.69 12.82
CA PHE A 66 -1.07 7.11 13.12
C PHE A 66 0.10 8.04 12.74
N PRO A 67 1.29 7.84 13.34
CA PRO A 67 2.49 8.58 12.95
C PRO A 67 2.83 8.41 11.47
N ALA A 68 3.30 9.49 10.84
CA ALA A 68 3.67 9.53 9.43
C ALA A 68 4.78 8.52 9.09
N GLY A 69 5.73 8.27 10.00
CA GLY A 69 6.82 7.31 9.80
C GLY A 69 6.34 5.88 9.61
N LEU A 70 5.36 5.43 10.41
CA LEU A 70 4.75 4.11 10.23
C LEU A 70 4.02 4.04 8.88
N THR A 71 3.25 5.07 8.55
CA THR A 71 2.49 5.15 7.30
C THR A 71 3.41 5.15 6.08
N LEU A 72 4.51 5.90 6.14
CA LEU A 72 5.53 5.98 5.11
C LEU A 72 6.24 4.62 4.93
N TYR A 73 6.59 3.94 6.02
CA TYR A 73 7.17 2.60 5.96
C TYR A 73 6.29 1.62 5.17
N TRP A 74 4.99 1.60 5.48
CA TRP A 74 4.02 0.77 4.76
C TRP A 74 3.89 1.17 3.29
N LEU A 75 3.83 2.46 3.00
CA LEU A 75 3.76 2.97 1.64
C LEU A 75 4.98 2.50 0.81
N VAL A 76 6.19 2.68 1.34
CA VAL A 76 7.42 2.26 0.66
C VAL A 76 7.45 0.74 0.46
N SER A 77 7.07 -0.03 1.47
CA SER A 77 6.97 -1.50 1.37
C SER A 77 6.00 -1.95 0.27
N ASN A 78 4.83 -1.32 0.18
CA ASN A 78 3.84 -1.60 -0.86
C ASN A 78 4.38 -1.25 -2.25
N VAL A 79 5.04 -0.11 -2.41
CA VAL A 79 5.64 0.31 -3.69
C VAL A 79 6.71 -0.69 -4.15
N ILE A 80 7.59 -1.15 -3.25
CA ILE A 80 8.58 -2.19 -3.55
C ILE A 80 7.89 -3.50 -3.96
N SER A 81 6.85 -3.91 -3.23
CA SER A 81 6.08 -5.12 -3.52
C SER A 81 5.40 -5.05 -4.90
N ILE A 82 4.83 -3.90 -5.26
CA ILE A 82 4.23 -3.64 -6.57
C ILE A 82 5.28 -3.72 -7.67
N ALA A 83 6.45 -3.10 -7.47
CA ALA A 83 7.54 -3.16 -8.44
C ALA A 83 8.01 -4.61 -8.64
N GLN A 84 8.19 -5.36 -7.56
CA GLN A 84 8.55 -6.77 -7.60
C GLN A 84 7.50 -7.61 -8.34
N GLN A 85 6.22 -7.49 -7.99
CA GLN A 85 5.14 -8.22 -8.66
C GLN A 85 5.08 -7.87 -10.16
N THR A 86 5.23 -6.59 -10.51
CA THR A 86 5.24 -6.15 -11.91
C THR A 86 6.39 -6.78 -12.70
N LEU A 87 7.59 -6.86 -12.10
CA LEU A 87 8.73 -7.52 -12.73
C LEU A 87 8.49 -9.03 -12.90
N ILE A 88 7.92 -9.69 -11.89
CA ILE A 88 7.59 -11.12 -11.95
C ILE A 88 6.56 -11.39 -13.06
N TYR A 89 5.46 -10.64 -13.11
CA TYR A 89 4.43 -10.81 -14.15
C TYR A 89 4.99 -10.61 -15.55
N ARG A 90 5.84 -9.59 -15.74
CA ARG A 90 6.55 -9.37 -17.01
C ARG A 90 7.48 -10.53 -17.39
N GLN A 91 8.14 -11.15 -16.41
CA GLN A 91 9.00 -12.31 -16.67
C GLN A 91 8.17 -13.56 -17.02
N LEU A 92 7.02 -13.77 -16.37
CA LEU A 92 6.11 -14.88 -16.67
C LEU A 92 5.51 -14.74 -18.08
N GLU A 93 5.10 -13.52 -18.46
CA GLU A 93 4.62 -13.19 -19.81
C GLU A 93 5.67 -13.49 -20.88
N LYS A 94 6.92 -13.07 -20.68
CA LYS A 94 8.04 -13.39 -21.59
C LYS A 94 8.31 -14.89 -21.75
N LYS A 95 7.96 -15.70 -20.75
CA LYS A 95 8.10 -17.16 -20.78
C LYS A 95 6.90 -17.86 -21.42
N GLY A 96 5.90 -17.12 -21.93
CA GLY A 96 4.69 -17.68 -22.53
C GLY A 96 3.76 -18.36 -21.52
N LEU A 97 4.02 -18.20 -20.22
CA LEU A 97 3.22 -18.78 -19.13
C LEU A 97 2.06 -17.82 -18.80
N HIS A 98 1.16 -17.59 -19.76
CA HIS A 98 -0.10 -16.93 -19.48
C HIS A 98 -1.06 -17.91 -18.78
N THR A 99 -1.19 -17.80 -17.46
CA THR A 99 -2.43 -18.21 -16.78
C THR A 99 -3.23 -16.95 -16.51
N ARG A 100 -3.92 -16.45 -17.55
CA ARG A 100 -4.99 -15.47 -17.38
C ARG A 100 -6.31 -16.22 -17.62
N ASN A 101 -6.84 -16.79 -16.55
CA ASN A 101 -8.25 -17.18 -16.47
C ASN A 101 -9.00 -16.02 -15.82
#